data_AF-A0A522YQC4-F1
#
_entry.id   AF-A0A522YQC4-F1
#
_cell.length_a   1.000
_cell.length_b   1.000
_cell.length_c   1.000
_cell.angle_alpha   90.00
_cell.angle_beta   90.00
_cell.angle_gamma   90.00
#
_symmetry.space_group_name_H-M   'P 1'
#
loop_
_entity.id
_entity.type
_entity.pdbx_description
1 polymer ?
#
loop_
_entity_poly.entity_id
_entity_poly.type
_entity_poly.pdbx_seq_one_letter_code
_entity_poly.pdbx_strand_id
1 'polypeptide(L)'
;MSVELSLWVLPNAGYDTVPGLKEHLNAFHREHPGLKVSVRVRTPRTLWERLLGSAKEGVAGPDVVQVPSYWTSTLARLGALADLGELDPALDLSRWPAPLRSQCRLDGTPQVYSLPWWVEARVLYYRKDALAAAGAAPSDLESWEDFRDVCRAVAKKALGPCRLQHPVANPNPRESVSLADVAPCVWGRGGDLFAPDGGRSLFQRERAQNGIADYFSLLASGAMPLKGESGLAPLDLFDGACALQFSGRTPPPVPRAGPRRVAAR
;
A
#
# COMPACT_ATOMS: atom_id res chain seq x y z
N MET A 1 16.17 -29.59 -23.91
CA MET A 1 16.76 -28.26 -23.68
C MET A 1 15.90 -27.57 -22.64
N SER A 2 16.47 -27.01 -21.57
CA SER A 2 15.69 -26.26 -20.57
C SER A 2 15.45 -24.84 -21.08
N VAL A 3 14.20 -24.40 -21.16
CA VAL A 3 13.86 -23.00 -21.48
C VAL A 3 13.96 -22.19 -20.19
N GLU A 4 14.61 -21.03 -20.23
CA GLU A 4 14.72 -20.12 -19.09
C GLU A 4 13.75 -18.95 -19.27
N LEU A 5 12.93 -18.71 -18.26
CA LEU A 5 12.01 -17.58 -18.15
C LEU A 5 12.60 -16.52 -17.21
N SER A 6 12.73 -15.29 -17.69
CA SER A 6 13.12 -14.14 -16.89
C SER A 6 11.91 -13.51 -16.20
N LEU A 7 11.88 -13.54 -14.86
CA LEU A 7 10.87 -12.89 -14.03
C LEU A 7 11.47 -11.65 -13.34
N TRP A 8 10.93 -10.46 -13.60
CA TRP A 8 11.33 -9.25 -12.86
C TRP A 8 10.31 -8.89 -11.79
N VAL A 9 10.80 -8.61 -10.59
CA VAL A 9 9.95 -8.28 -9.42
C VAL A 9 10.41 -6.99 -8.75
N LEU A 10 9.48 -6.33 -8.05
CA LEU A 10 9.79 -5.22 -7.17
C LEU A 10 10.32 -5.74 -5.82
N PRO A 11 11.06 -4.92 -5.04
CA PRO A 11 11.60 -5.32 -3.73
C PRO A 11 10.49 -5.33 -2.65
N ASN A 12 9.48 -6.19 -2.81
CA ASN A 12 8.29 -6.24 -1.97
C ASN A 12 8.60 -6.52 -0.48
N ALA A 13 9.72 -7.20 -0.21
CA ALA A 13 10.20 -7.52 1.14
C ALA A 13 11.70 -7.22 1.31
N GLY A 14 12.24 -6.23 0.59
CA GLY A 14 13.67 -5.92 0.63
C GLY A 14 14.53 -7.13 0.25
N TYR A 15 15.50 -7.49 1.10
CA TYR A 15 16.38 -8.65 0.89
C TYR A 15 15.63 -10.00 0.90
N ASP A 16 14.46 -10.06 1.56
CA ASP A 16 13.66 -11.28 1.66
C ASP A 16 12.74 -11.49 0.46
N THR A 17 12.75 -10.58 -0.52
CA THR A 17 11.91 -10.68 -1.73
C THR A 17 12.11 -11.99 -2.48
N VAL A 18 13.37 -12.38 -2.75
CA VAL A 18 13.66 -13.64 -3.48
C VAL A 18 13.47 -14.87 -2.58
N PRO A 19 13.97 -14.90 -1.33
CA PRO A 19 13.65 -15.97 -0.39
C PRO A 19 12.15 -16.26 -0.25
N GLY A 20 11.31 -15.23 -0.15
CA GLY A 20 9.86 -15.36 -0.03
C GLY A 20 9.18 -15.99 -1.25
N LEU A 21 9.81 -15.97 -2.43
CA LEU A 21 9.29 -16.61 -3.64
C LEU A 21 9.70 -18.09 -3.76
N LYS A 22 10.65 -18.56 -2.94
CA LYS A 22 11.28 -19.87 -3.10
C LYS A 22 10.25 -21.02 -3.11
N GLU A 23 9.27 -21.01 -2.21
CA GLU A 23 8.26 -22.07 -2.13
C GLU A 23 7.37 -22.10 -3.38
N HIS A 24 6.96 -20.95 -3.88
CA HIS A 24 6.17 -20.80 -5.11
C HIS A 24 6.95 -21.25 -6.34
N LEU A 25 8.23 -20.85 -6.45
CA LEU A 25 9.10 -21.27 -7.55
C LEU A 25 9.36 -22.78 -7.52
N ASN A 26 9.57 -23.36 -6.34
CA ASN A 26 9.74 -24.80 -6.19
C ASN A 26 8.48 -25.57 -6.62
N ALA A 27 7.29 -25.07 -6.28
CA ALA A 27 6.04 -25.67 -6.75
C ALA A 27 5.93 -25.61 -8.28
N PHE A 28 6.19 -24.44 -8.86
CA PHE A 28 6.19 -24.25 -10.31
C PHE A 28 7.19 -25.17 -11.03
N HIS A 29 8.43 -25.32 -10.52
CA HIS A 29 9.43 -26.21 -11.13
C HIS A 29 9.09 -27.70 -11.02
N ARG A 30 8.32 -28.12 -10.00
CA ARG A 30 7.82 -29.50 -9.91
C ARG A 30 6.77 -29.79 -10.98
N GLU A 31 5.89 -28.83 -11.26
CA GLU A 31 4.85 -28.95 -12.29
C GLU A 31 5.42 -28.76 -13.70
N HIS A 32 6.51 -28.00 -13.84
CA HIS A 32 7.15 -27.66 -15.11
C HIS A 32 8.66 -27.94 -15.10
N PRO A 33 9.10 -29.21 -15.07
CA PRO A 33 10.52 -29.57 -14.92
C PRO A 33 11.41 -29.13 -16.10
N GLY A 34 10.82 -28.81 -17.26
CA GLY A 34 11.53 -28.30 -18.44
C GLY A 34 11.80 -26.79 -18.41
N LEU A 35 11.20 -26.05 -17.45
CA LEU A 35 11.30 -24.60 -17.34
C LEU A 35 12.17 -24.21 -16.15
N LYS A 36 13.06 -23.24 -16.36
CA LYS A 36 13.80 -22.56 -15.29
C LYS A 36 13.29 -21.14 -15.15
N VAL A 37 13.23 -20.61 -13.93
CA VAL A 37 12.79 -19.23 -13.68
C VAL A 37 13.95 -18.45 -13.07
N SER A 38 14.30 -17.35 -13.72
CA SER A 38 15.40 -16.45 -13.37
C SER A 38 14.83 -15.17 -12.80
N VAL A 39 14.89 -15.00 -11.47
CA VAL A 39 14.28 -13.86 -10.79
C VAL A 39 15.26 -12.70 -10.67
N ARG A 40 14.86 -11.50 -11.10
CA ARG A 40 15.62 -10.26 -10.91
C ARG A 40 14.80 -9.22 -10.17
N VAL A 41 15.31 -8.77 -9.03
CA VAL A 41 14.71 -7.66 -8.28
C VAL A 41 15.12 -6.34 -8.93
N ARG A 42 14.14 -5.47 -9.22
CA ARG A 42 14.35 -4.15 -9.83
C ARG A 42 13.69 -3.08 -8.97
N THR A 43 14.35 -1.93 -8.82
CA THR A 43 13.70 -0.76 -8.24
C THR A 43 12.60 -0.26 -9.19
N PRO A 44 11.54 0.41 -8.69
CA PRO A 44 10.51 0.99 -9.54
C PRO A 44 11.10 1.87 -10.66
N ARG A 45 12.06 2.74 -10.34
CA ARG A 45 12.70 3.61 -11.34
C ARG A 45 13.35 2.80 -12.48
N THR A 46 14.23 1.87 -12.13
CA THR A 46 14.96 1.05 -13.12
C THR A 46 14.04 0.13 -13.91
N LEU A 47 12.92 -0.29 -13.31
CA LEU A 47 11.92 -1.10 -13.97
C LEU A 47 11.19 -0.27 -15.04
N TRP A 48 10.72 0.92 -14.66
CA TRP A 48 10.06 1.86 -15.56
C TRP A 48 10.92 2.22 -16.77
N GLU A 49 12.17 2.63 -16.54
CA GLU A 49 13.12 2.99 -17.60
C GLU A 49 13.33 1.86 -18.59
N ARG A 50 13.49 0.62 -18.11
CA ARG A 50 13.70 -0.56 -18.97
C ARG A 50 12.46 -0.96 -19.75
N LEU A 51 11.28 -0.90 -19.14
CA LEU A 51 10.02 -1.22 -19.83
C LEU A 51 9.72 -0.18 -20.91
N LEU A 52 9.98 1.11 -20.66
CA LEU A 52 9.88 2.15 -21.68
C LEU A 52 10.90 1.96 -22.80
N GLY A 53 12.15 1.62 -22.48
CA GLY A 53 13.17 1.31 -23.47
C GLY A 53 12.78 0.10 -24.33
N SER A 54 12.21 -0.94 -23.72
CA SER A 54 11.69 -2.11 -24.46
C SER A 54 10.61 -1.71 -25.47
N ALA A 55 9.66 -0.87 -25.05
CA ALA A 55 8.56 -0.40 -25.90
C ALA A 55 9.02 0.50 -27.05
N LYS A 56 10.00 1.38 -26.81
CA LYS A 56 10.44 2.41 -27.77
C LYS A 56 11.56 1.97 -28.68
N GLU A 57 12.50 1.19 -28.14
CA GLU A 57 13.77 0.86 -28.80
C GLU A 57 13.88 -0.63 -29.11
N GLY A 58 12.87 -1.44 -28.77
CA GLY A 58 12.88 -2.89 -28.98
C GLY A 58 13.89 -3.63 -28.11
N VAL A 59 14.35 -3.01 -27.01
CA VAL A 59 15.27 -3.64 -26.07
C VAL A 59 14.59 -4.84 -25.41
N ALA A 60 15.30 -5.98 -25.31
CA ALA A 60 14.76 -7.18 -24.69
C ALA A 60 14.32 -6.92 -23.23
N GLY A 61 13.03 -7.15 -22.96
CA GLY A 61 12.43 -7.14 -21.63
C GLY A 61 12.47 -8.51 -20.95
N PRO A 62 11.93 -8.63 -19.73
CA PRO A 62 11.63 -9.92 -19.13
C PRO A 62 10.45 -10.61 -19.82
N ASP A 63 10.32 -11.93 -19.65
CA ASP A 63 9.14 -12.68 -20.08
C ASP A 63 7.94 -12.37 -19.18
N VAL A 64 8.17 -12.21 -17.88
CA VAL A 64 7.14 -11.87 -16.88
C VAL A 64 7.64 -10.74 -16.00
N VAL A 65 6.78 -9.75 -15.73
CA VAL A 65 7.13 -8.60 -14.91
C VAL A 65 6.02 -8.24 -13.92
N GLN A 66 6.41 -8.05 -12.67
CA GLN A 66 5.57 -7.37 -11.69
C GLN A 66 5.59 -5.87 -11.97
N VAL A 67 4.42 -5.27 -12.17
CA VAL A 67 4.26 -3.82 -12.26
C VAL A 67 3.23 -3.33 -11.23
N PRO A 68 3.34 -2.08 -10.75
CA PRO A 68 2.23 -1.43 -10.07
C PRO A 68 1.01 -1.41 -10.99
N SER A 69 -0.19 -1.63 -10.46
CA SER A 69 -1.40 -1.78 -11.27
C SER A 69 -1.69 -0.56 -12.16
N TYR A 70 -1.40 0.64 -11.65
CA TYR A 70 -1.54 1.91 -12.38
C TYR A 70 -0.58 2.09 -13.57
N TRP A 71 0.36 1.16 -13.80
CA TRP A 71 1.19 1.15 -15.02
C TRP A 71 0.57 0.37 -16.18
N THR A 72 -0.38 -0.53 -15.91
CA THR A 72 -0.93 -1.45 -16.92
C THR A 72 -1.46 -0.70 -18.15
N SER A 73 -2.35 0.27 -17.96
CA SER A 73 -2.95 1.05 -19.07
C SER A 73 -1.88 1.75 -19.91
N THR A 74 -0.90 2.41 -19.26
CA THR A 74 0.19 3.10 -19.97
C THR A 74 1.08 2.16 -20.76
N LEU A 75 1.50 1.04 -20.15
CA LEU A 75 2.40 0.09 -20.80
C LEU A 75 1.68 -0.67 -21.93
N ALA A 76 0.40 -0.99 -21.77
CA ALA A 76 -0.43 -1.54 -22.83
C ALA A 76 -0.53 -0.59 -24.03
N ARG A 77 -0.78 0.71 -23.81
CA ARG A 77 -0.81 1.73 -24.88
C ARG A 77 0.51 1.88 -25.62
N LEU A 78 1.62 1.63 -24.93
CA LEU A 78 2.96 1.67 -25.51
C LEU A 78 3.35 0.36 -26.22
N GLY A 79 2.48 -0.66 -26.21
CA GLY A 79 2.79 -1.98 -26.77
C GLY A 79 3.84 -2.76 -25.99
N ALA A 80 4.08 -2.40 -24.73
CA ALA A 80 5.10 -3.02 -23.89
C ALA A 80 4.62 -4.32 -23.20
N LEU A 81 3.32 -4.60 -23.25
CA LEU A 81 2.67 -5.76 -22.64
C LEU A 81 1.91 -6.54 -23.70
N ALA A 82 2.02 -7.87 -23.66
CA ALA A 82 1.21 -8.76 -24.49
C ALA A 82 -0.24 -8.81 -23.98
N ASP A 83 -1.20 -8.99 -24.89
CA ASP A 83 -2.58 -9.32 -24.50
C ASP A 83 -2.63 -10.76 -24.00
N LEU A 84 -2.90 -10.91 -22.71
CA LEU A 84 -2.99 -12.21 -22.04
C LEU A 84 -4.20 -13.02 -22.52
N GLY A 85 -5.23 -12.36 -23.08
CA GLY A 85 -6.35 -13.06 -23.69
C GLY A 85 -5.98 -13.79 -25.00
N GLU A 86 -4.98 -13.30 -25.73
CA GLU A 86 -4.44 -13.99 -26.90
C GLU A 86 -3.57 -15.20 -26.50
N LEU A 87 -2.90 -15.10 -25.35
CA LEU A 87 -2.06 -16.18 -24.80
C LEU A 87 -2.88 -17.30 -24.14
N ASP A 88 -3.97 -16.93 -23.46
CA ASP A 88 -4.89 -17.84 -22.80
C ASP A 88 -6.35 -17.44 -23.10
N PRO A 89 -6.97 -18.03 -24.14
CA PRO A 89 -8.38 -17.78 -24.46
C PRO A 89 -9.37 -18.16 -23.36
N ALA A 90 -8.95 -18.99 -22.39
CA ALA A 90 -9.76 -19.38 -21.23
C ALA A 90 -9.54 -18.48 -20.00
N LEU A 91 -8.80 -17.36 -20.16
CA LEU A 91 -8.47 -16.47 -19.06
C LEU A 91 -9.72 -15.86 -18.42
N ASP A 92 -10.01 -16.30 -17.19
CA ASP A 92 -11.10 -15.77 -16.38
C ASP A 92 -10.59 -14.91 -15.21
N LEU A 93 -10.97 -13.62 -15.23
CA LEU A 93 -10.68 -12.67 -14.17
C LEU A 93 -11.74 -12.62 -13.06
N SER A 94 -12.83 -13.38 -13.16
CA SER A 94 -13.95 -13.35 -12.20
C SER A 94 -13.52 -13.72 -10.77
N ARG A 95 -12.44 -14.50 -10.63
CA ARG A 95 -11.86 -14.88 -9.34
C ARG A 95 -11.28 -13.72 -8.54
N TRP A 96 -11.03 -12.56 -9.17
CA TRP A 96 -10.52 -11.37 -8.48
C TRP A 96 -11.63 -10.33 -8.24
N PRO A 97 -11.57 -9.58 -7.13
CA PRO A 97 -12.48 -8.46 -6.87
C PRO A 97 -12.56 -7.48 -8.04
N ALA A 98 -13.76 -6.94 -8.28
CA ALA A 98 -14.03 -6.02 -9.39
C ALA A 98 -13.02 -4.86 -9.51
N PRO A 99 -12.60 -4.18 -8.42
CA PRO A 99 -11.63 -3.09 -8.51
C PRO A 99 -10.22 -3.52 -8.95
N LEU A 100 -9.84 -4.78 -8.71
CA LEU A 100 -8.53 -5.29 -9.14
C LEU A 100 -8.55 -5.68 -10.61
N ARG A 101 -9.58 -6.44 -11.03
CA ARG A 101 -9.68 -6.90 -12.43
C ARG A 101 -9.97 -5.76 -13.43
N SER A 102 -10.52 -4.63 -12.99
CA SER A 102 -10.67 -3.46 -13.86
C SER A 102 -9.31 -2.82 -14.20
N GLN A 103 -8.34 -2.87 -13.29
CA GLN A 103 -6.99 -2.32 -13.49
C GLN A 103 -6.09 -3.19 -14.38
N CYS A 104 -6.56 -4.40 -14.72
CA CYS A 104 -5.86 -5.33 -15.59
C CYS A 104 -6.08 -5.06 -17.08
N ARG A 105 -7.00 -4.15 -17.41
CA ARG A 105 -7.44 -3.86 -18.77
C ARG A 105 -6.95 -2.49 -19.21
N LEU A 106 -6.89 -2.28 -20.51
CA LEU A 106 -6.79 -0.95 -21.07
C LEU A 106 -8.18 -0.28 -20.96
N ASP A 107 -8.20 1.00 -20.56
CA ASP A 107 -9.45 1.71 -20.30
C ASP A 107 -10.35 1.72 -21.55
N GLY A 108 -11.58 1.24 -21.37
CA GLY A 108 -12.57 1.14 -22.44
C GLY A 108 -12.39 -0.07 -23.37
N THR A 109 -11.52 -1.02 -23.06
CA THR A 109 -11.28 -2.19 -23.93
C THR A 109 -11.40 -3.54 -23.19
N PRO A 110 -11.72 -4.63 -23.92
CA PRO A 110 -11.83 -5.97 -23.36
C PRO A 110 -10.50 -6.74 -23.26
N GLN A 111 -9.39 -6.18 -23.76
CA GLN A 111 -8.07 -6.84 -23.67
C GLN A 111 -7.52 -6.82 -22.25
N VAL A 112 -6.74 -7.84 -21.90
CA VAL A 112 -6.18 -8.01 -20.55
C VAL A 112 -4.67 -8.00 -20.65
N TYR A 113 -4.01 -7.07 -19.97
CA TYR A 113 -2.56 -6.88 -20.08
C TYR A 113 -1.79 -7.19 -18.79
N SER A 114 -2.50 -7.47 -17.69
CA SER A 114 -1.89 -7.88 -16.43
C SER A 114 -2.83 -8.74 -15.60
N LEU A 115 -2.30 -9.40 -14.57
CA LEU A 115 -3.08 -10.15 -13.58
C LEU A 115 -2.80 -9.64 -12.17
N PRO A 116 -3.79 -9.58 -11.27
CA PRO A 116 -3.53 -9.19 -9.89
C PRO A 116 -2.70 -10.26 -9.18
N TRP A 117 -1.53 -9.88 -8.68
CA TRP A 117 -0.65 -10.78 -7.94
C TRP A 117 -0.87 -10.70 -6.42
N TRP A 118 -0.86 -9.48 -5.87
CA TRP A 118 -1.18 -9.21 -4.48
C TRP A 118 -1.81 -7.82 -4.38
N VAL A 119 -2.49 -7.56 -3.26
CA VAL A 119 -3.17 -6.29 -3.00
C VAL A 119 -2.68 -5.72 -1.68
N GLU A 120 -2.46 -4.40 -1.67
CA GLU A 120 -2.27 -3.64 -0.44
C GLU A 120 -3.57 -2.92 -0.11
N ALA A 121 -4.12 -3.15 1.07
CA ALA A 121 -5.24 -2.39 1.61
C ALA A 121 -4.80 -1.71 2.90
N ARG A 122 -5.09 -0.42 3.04
CA ARG A 122 -4.83 0.33 4.27
C ARG A 122 -6.04 0.23 5.18
N VAL A 123 -5.80 -0.07 6.45
CA VAL A 123 -6.82 -0.08 7.50
C VAL A 123 -6.38 0.83 8.64
N LEU A 124 -7.33 1.27 9.47
CA LEU A 124 -7.04 1.98 10.70
C LEU A 124 -6.76 0.98 11.82
N TYR A 125 -5.52 0.95 12.30
CA TYR A 125 -5.17 0.29 13.54
C TYR A 125 -5.29 1.27 14.72
N TYR A 126 -5.67 0.75 15.88
CA TYR A 126 -5.83 1.55 17.09
C TYR A 126 -5.43 0.78 18.36
N ARG A 127 -4.97 1.52 19.37
CA ARG A 127 -4.72 1.04 20.74
C ARG A 127 -5.99 1.08 21.57
N LYS A 128 -6.50 -0.11 21.94
CA LYS A 128 -7.74 -0.24 22.74
C LYS A 128 -7.67 0.47 24.09
N ASP A 129 -6.54 0.38 24.77
CA ASP A 129 -6.30 1.04 26.05
C ASP A 129 -6.22 2.55 25.92
N ALA A 130 -5.67 3.06 24.80
CA ALA A 130 -5.64 4.49 24.52
C ALA A 130 -7.04 5.07 24.28
N LEU A 131 -7.88 4.37 23.50
CA LEU A 131 -9.28 4.74 23.33
C LEU A 131 -10.04 4.72 24.65
N ALA A 132 -9.93 3.63 25.43
CA ALA A 132 -10.62 3.51 26.70
C ALA A 132 -10.23 4.62 27.69
N ALA A 133 -8.95 4.97 27.77
CA ALA A 133 -8.49 6.06 28.62
C ALA A 133 -8.98 7.45 28.13
N ALA A 134 -9.17 7.60 26.83
CA ALA A 134 -9.78 8.77 26.21
C ALA A 134 -11.31 8.83 26.40
N GLY A 135 -11.93 7.74 26.87
CA GLY A 135 -13.39 7.61 26.96
C GLY A 135 -14.06 7.37 25.61
N ALA A 136 -13.30 6.86 24.63
CA ALA A 136 -13.75 6.61 23.27
C ALA A 136 -13.91 5.11 22.99
N ALA A 137 -14.75 4.79 22.01
CA ALA A 137 -14.97 3.47 21.45
C ALA A 137 -14.57 3.42 19.96
N PRO A 138 -14.39 2.23 19.37
CA PRO A 138 -14.09 2.12 17.94
C PRO A 138 -15.15 2.74 17.02
N SER A 139 -16.42 2.80 17.45
CA SER A 139 -17.51 3.47 16.72
C SER A 139 -17.27 4.98 16.56
N ASP A 140 -16.49 5.58 17.46
CA ASP A 140 -16.18 7.02 17.43
C ASP A 140 -15.06 7.34 16.41
N LEU A 141 -14.64 6.37 15.61
CA LEU A 141 -13.64 6.52 14.53
C LEU A 141 -14.27 6.44 13.13
N GLU A 142 -15.60 6.38 13.04
CA GLU A 142 -16.33 6.16 11.77
C GLU A 142 -16.42 7.42 10.89
N SER A 143 -16.33 8.62 11.49
CA SER A 143 -16.31 9.89 10.77
C SER A 143 -15.01 10.67 11.02
N TRP A 144 -14.69 11.61 10.12
CA TRP A 144 -13.50 12.46 10.26
C TRP A 144 -13.60 13.42 11.44
N GLU A 145 -14.80 13.94 11.70
CA GLU A 145 -15.10 14.78 12.85
C GLU A 145 -14.85 14.01 14.16
N ASP A 146 -15.46 12.83 14.31
CA ASP A 146 -15.31 12.02 15.51
C ASP A 146 -13.87 11.51 15.67
N PHE A 147 -13.22 11.10 14.58
CA PHE A 147 -11.82 10.72 14.57
C PHE A 147 -10.91 11.83 15.13
N ARG A 148 -11.12 13.09 14.72
CA ARG A 148 -10.35 14.23 15.25
C ARG A 148 -10.65 14.49 16.71
N ASP A 149 -11.88 14.29 17.15
CA ASP A 149 -12.29 14.47 18.54
C ASP A 149 -11.64 13.42 19.44
N VAL A 150 -11.58 12.17 18.97
CA VAL A 150 -10.81 11.10 19.60
C VAL A 150 -9.33 11.44 19.63
N CYS A 151 -8.74 11.95 18.55
CA CYS A 151 -7.34 12.38 18.54
C CYS A 151 -7.06 13.46 19.60
N ARG A 152 -7.96 14.45 19.74
CA ARG A 152 -7.88 15.50 20.78
C ARG A 152 -8.02 14.92 22.19
N ALA A 153 -8.90 13.95 22.38
CA ALA A 153 -9.09 13.29 23.68
C ALA A 153 -7.86 12.45 24.07
N VAL A 154 -7.30 11.69 23.12
CA VAL A 154 -6.08 10.90 23.29
C VAL A 154 -4.88 11.79 23.61
N ALA A 155 -4.72 12.92 22.92
CA ALA A 155 -3.63 13.87 23.16
C ALA A 155 -3.58 14.40 24.61
N LYS A 156 -4.73 14.45 25.30
CA LYS A 156 -4.83 14.89 26.70
C LYS A 156 -4.42 13.82 27.71
N LYS A 157 -4.20 12.57 27.28
CA LYS A 157 -3.93 11.43 28.17
C LYS A 157 -2.44 11.12 28.22
N ALA A 158 -1.88 11.08 29.42
CA ALA A 158 -0.53 10.57 29.66
C ALA A 158 -0.59 9.03 29.78
N LEU A 159 -0.45 8.32 28.66
CA LEU A 159 -0.54 6.86 28.65
C LEU A 159 0.85 6.21 28.76
N GLY A 160 1.13 5.65 29.94
CA GLY A 160 2.17 4.64 30.16
C GLY A 160 3.64 5.12 30.11
N PRO A 161 4.61 4.20 30.32
CA PRO A 161 6.03 4.51 30.47
C PRO A 161 6.69 5.09 29.21
N CYS A 162 6.07 4.96 28.02
CA CYS A 162 6.58 5.57 26.79
C CYS A 162 6.09 7.00 26.58
N ARG A 163 4.97 7.41 27.19
CA ARG A 163 4.12 8.56 26.78
C ARG A 163 3.82 8.54 25.27
N LEU A 164 2.55 8.66 24.90
CA LEU A 164 2.25 8.89 23.49
C LEU A 164 2.96 10.16 23.02
N GLN A 165 3.73 10.06 21.94
CA GLN A 165 4.35 11.23 21.30
C GLN A 165 3.28 11.98 20.52
N HIS A 166 2.46 11.24 19.76
CA HIS A 166 1.38 11.78 18.96
C HIS A 166 0.15 10.86 19.00
N PRO A 167 -1.08 11.39 18.88
CA PRO A 167 -2.27 10.57 18.70
C PRO A 167 -2.20 9.64 17.48
N VAL A 168 -1.77 10.17 16.33
CA VAL A 168 -1.76 9.47 15.04
C VAL A 168 -0.34 9.35 14.51
N ALA A 169 0.06 8.14 14.11
CA ALA A 169 1.32 7.92 13.42
C ALA A 169 1.23 8.41 11.98
N ASN A 170 2.30 9.06 11.51
CA ASN A 170 2.47 9.32 10.09
C ASN A 170 3.03 8.07 9.40
N PRO A 171 2.29 7.45 8.47
CA PRO A 171 2.74 6.24 7.79
C PRO A 171 3.81 6.52 6.73
N ASN A 172 4.09 7.79 6.40
CA ASN A 172 5.03 8.18 5.37
C ASN A 172 6.40 8.54 5.98
N PRO A 173 7.44 7.72 5.80
CA PRO A 173 8.76 7.96 6.38
C PRO A 173 9.57 9.02 5.62
N ARG A 174 9.06 9.57 4.50
CA ARG A 174 9.81 10.47 3.60
C ARG A 174 9.63 11.96 3.93
N GLU A 175 9.21 12.29 5.15
CA GLU A 175 8.97 13.67 5.60
C GLU A 175 8.14 14.51 4.61
N SER A 176 7.23 13.87 3.90
CA SER A 176 6.45 14.45 2.81
C SER A 176 5.03 13.90 2.83
N VAL A 177 4.14 14.61 2.13
CA VAL A 177 2.75 14.18 1.91
C VAL A 177 2.63 13.77 0.45
N SER A 178 2.18 12.55 0.21
CA SER A 178 1.92 12.01 -1.12
C SER A 178 0.43 11.93 -1.41
N LEU A 179 0.09 11.73 -2.68
CA LEU A 179 -1.31 11.53 -3.07
C LEU A 179 -1.93 10.30 -2.38
N ALA A 180 -1.14 9.24 -2.14
CA ALA A 180 -1.61 8.03 -1.48
C ALA A 180 -2.00 8.26 -0.01
N ASP A 181 -1.40 9.27 0.63
CA ASP A 181 -1.71 9.63 2.02
C ASP A 181 -3.06 10.35 2.11
N VAL A 182 -3.34 11.22 1.12
CA VAL A 182 -4.51 12.11 1.14
C VAL A 182 -5.74 11.52 0.45
N ALA A 183 -5.54 10.67 -0.58
CA ALA A 183 -6.63 10.11 -1.38
C ALA A 183 -7.71 9.37 -0.56
N PRO A 184 -7.39 8.56 0.47
CA PRO A 184 -8.40 7.94 1.31
C PRO A 184 -9.33 8.95 2.01
N CYS A 185 -8.81 10.13 2.38
CA CYS A 185 -9.59 11.19 3.01
C CYS A 185 -10.56 11.83 2.02
N VAL A 186 -10.10 12.05 0.78
CA VAL A 186 -10.93 12.52 -0.34
C VAL A 186 -12.08 11.56 -0.63
N TRP A 187 -11.78 10.27 -0.78
CA TRP A 187 -12.81 9.25 -1.04
C TRP A 187 -13.75 9.06 0.15
N GLY A 188 -13.25 9.18 1.39
CA GLY A 188 -14.07 9.14 2.60
C GLY A 188 -15.10 10.27 2.69
N ARG A 189 -14.84 11.41 2.05
CA ARG A 189 -15.80 12.52 1.88
C ARG A 189 -16.73 12.34 0.66
N GLY A 190 -16.67 11.20 -0.03
CA GLY A 190 -17.37 10.97 -1.29
C GLY A 190 -16.89 11.89 -2.43
N GLY A 191 -15.67 12.40 -2.32
CA GLY A 191 -14.97 13.13 -3.37
C GLY A 191 -14.17 12.20 -4.27
N ASP A 192 -13.63 12.75 -5.35
CA ASP A 192 -12.70 12.06 -6.23
C ASP A 192 -11.70 13.08 -6.80
N LEU A 193 -10.59 12.60 -7.35
CA LEU A 193 -9.49 13.43 -7.86
C LEU A 193 -9.64 13.72 -9.35
N PHE A 194 -10.22 12.78 -10.09
CA PHE A 194 -10.48 12.88 -11.53
C PHE A 194 -11.88 12.37 -11.84
N ALA A 195 -12.47 12.83 -12.94
CA ALA A 195 -13.71 12.24 -13.42
C ALA A 195 -13.50 10.77 -13.83
N PRO A 196 -14.55 9.93 -13.82
CA PRO A 196 -14.43 8.51 -14.16
C PRO A 196 -13.82 8.23 -15.56
N ASP A 197 -13.97 9.17 -16.49
CA ASP A 197 -13.40 9.11 -17.85
C ASP A 197 -11.95 9.63 -17.93
N GLY A 198 -11.38 10.11 -16.81
CA GLY A 198 -10.07 10.74 -16.74
C GLY A 198 -9.98 12.11 -17.43
N GLY A 199 -11.07 12.62 -18.02
CA GLY A 199 -11.06 13.79 -18.89
C GLY A 199 -10.98 15.14 -18.18
N ARG A 200 -11.17 15.16 -16.86
CA ARG A 200 -11.09 16.39 -16.06
C ARG A 200 -10.65 16.13 -14.62
N SER A 201 -9.95 17.12 -14.07
CA SER A 201 -9.64 17.18 -12.64
C SER A 201 -10.89 17.54 -11.82
N LEU A 202 -11.02 16.88 -10.68
CA LEU A 202 -12.04 17.11 -9.65
C LEU A 202 -11.45 17.66 -8.34
N PHE A 203 -10.14 17.93 -8.29
CA PHE A 203 -9.43 18.47 -7.12
C PHE A 203 -10.07 19.73 -6.50
N GLN A 204 -10.65 20.58 -7.34
CA GLN A 204 -11.29 21.84 -6.97
C GLN A 204 -12.71 21.68 -6.39
N ARG A 205 -13.25 20.46 -6.37
CA ARG A 205 -14.58 20.22 -5.82
C ARG A 205 -14.51 20.22 -4.30
N GLU A 206 -15.54 20.77 -3.67
CA GLU A 206 -15.63 20.92 -2.21
C GLU A 206 -15.34 19.61 -1.47
N ARG A 207 -15.91 18.49 -1.92
CA ARG A 207 -15.64 17.17 -1.31
C ARG A 207 -14.17 16.77 -1.37
N ALA A 208 -13.48 17.03 -2.48
CA ALA A 208 -12.06 16.75 -2.61
C ALA A 208 -11.24 17.69 -1.72
N GLN A 209 -11.53 18.99 -1.72
CA GLN A 209 -10.84 19.96 -0.88
C GLN A 209 -11.02 19.66 0.62
N ASN A 210 -12.23 19.27 1.04
CA ASN A 210 -12.52 18.92 2.43
C ASN A 210 -11.74 17.66 2.87
N GLY A 211 -11.70 16.62 2.03
CA GLY A 211 -10.89 15.43 2.35
C GLY A 211 -9.39 15.73 2.41
N ILE A 212 -8.88 16.59 1.52
CA ILE A 212 -7.50 17.08 1.59
C ILE A 212 -7.27 17.83 2.90
N ALA A 213 -8.18 18.74 3.25
CA ALA A 213 -8.10 19.52 4.47
C ALA A 213 -8.14 18.64 5.74
N ASP A 214 -8.91 17.55 5.74
CA ASP A 214 -8.94 16.62 6.87
C ASP A 214 -7.56 16.03 7.16
N TYR A 215 -6.84 15.54 6.13
CA TYR A 215 -5.49 15.02 6.30
C TYR A 215 -4.53 16.09 6.85
N PHE A 216 -4.52 17.28 6.25
CA PHE A 216 -3.66 18.38 6.69
C PHE A 216 -4.03 18.91 8.07
N SER A 217 -5.29 18.80 8.50
CA SER A 217 -5.73 19.20 9.84
C SER A 217 -5.07 18.36 10.94
N LEU A 218 -4.73 17.09 10.67
CA LEU A 218 -3.98 16.25 11.60
C LEU A 218 -2.56 16.77 11.83
N LEU A 219 -1.91 17.23 10.76
CA LEU A 219 -0.58 17.85 10.82
C LEU A 219 -0.66 19.21 11.53
N ALA A 220 -1.61 20.06 11.12
CA ALA A 220 -1.75 21.42 11.66
C ALA A 220 -2.12 21.45 13.15
N SER A 221 -2.90 20.48 13.61
CA SER A 221 -3.26 20.34 15.04
C SER A 221 -2.16 19.71 15.90
N GLY A 222 -1.09 19.20 15.30
CA GLY A 222 -0.06 18.43 15.99
C GLY A 222 -0.46 16.99 16.36
N ALA A 223 -1.65 16.55 15.95
CA ALA A 223 -2.14 15.19 16.17
C ALA A 223 -1.30 14.14 15.43
N MET A 224 -0.65 14.53 14.34
CA MET A 224 0.25 13.70 13.54
C MET A 224 1.53 14.47 13.21
N PRO A 225 2.72 13.86 13.37
CA PRO A 225 3.98 14.53 13.03
C PRO A 225 4.27 14.42 11.52
N LEU A 226 4.77 15.50 10.90
CA LEU A 226 5.30 15.39 9.54
C LEU A 226 6.65 14.67 9.49
N LYS A 227 7.50 14.90 10.51
CA LYS A 227 8.86 14.36 10.63
C LYS A 227 9.13 13.91 12.08
N GLY A 228 10.07 13.00 12.26
CA GLY A 228 10.49 12.58 13.60
C GLY A 228 11.37 13.64 14.28
N GLU A 229 11.40 13.62 15.62
CA GLU A 229 12.15 14.61 16.41
C GLU A 229 13.67 14.48 16.25
N SER A 230 14.16 13.29 15.91
CA SER A 230 15.59 12.97 15.77
C SER A 230 16.15 13.15 14.36
N GLY A 231 15.35 13.64 13.40
CA GLY A 231 15.70 13.64 11.97
C GLY A 231 15.64 12.25 11.33
N LEU A 232 15.10 11.26 12.05
CA LEU A 232 14.69 9.96 11.52
C LEU A 232 13.19 9.93 11.29
N ALA A 233 12.70 8.89 10.62
CA ALA A 233 11.26 8.68 10.47
C ALA A 233 10.55 8.67 11.85
N PRO A 234 9.33 9.24 11.95
CA PRO A 234 8.56 9.18 13.18
C PRO A 234 8.36 7.75 13.66
N LEU A 235 8.38 7.57 14.99
CA LEU A 235 7.94 6.30 15.60
C LEU A 235 6.46 6.08 15.35
N ASP A 236 6.05 4.82 15.22
CA ASP A 236 4.68 4.48 14.85
C ASP A 236 3.88 3.78 15.96
N LEU A 237 2.70 3.27 15.63
CA LEU A 237 1.82 2.54 16.56
C LEU A 237 2.51 1.28 17.12
N PHE A 238 3.31 0.61 16.30
CA PHE A 238 3.95 -0.67 16.64
C PHE A 238 5.19 -0.48 17.50
N ASP A 239 5.80 0.71 17.47
CA ASP A 239 6.79 1.16 18.46
C ASP A 239 6.14 1.59 19.79
N GLY A 240 4.81 1.71 19.83
CA GLY A 240 4.05 2.17 21.00
C GLY A 240 4.06 3.69 21.20
N ALA A 241 4.53 4.46 20.21
CA ALA A 241 4.62 5.92 20.29
C ALA A 241 3.30 6.63 19.92
N CYS A 242 2.43 5.96 19.15
CA CYS A 242 1.16 6.49 18.70
C CYS A 242 -0.03 5.61 19.14
N ALA A 243 -1.24 6.15 19.09
CA ALA A 243 -2.47 5.41 19.44
C ALA A 243 -3.25 4.93 18.21
N LEU A 244 -3.10 5.61 17.07
CA LEU A 244 -3.84 5.39 15.83
C LEU A 244 -2.85 5.36 14.65
N GLN A 245 -3.08 4.50 13.66
CA GLN A 245 -2.28 4.48 12.43
C GLN A 245 -3.08 3.90 11.26
N PHE A 246 -3.13 4.62 10.14
CA PHE A 246 -3.53 4.03 8.86
C PHE A 246 -2.36 3.25 8.28
N SER A 247 -2.51 1.94 8.10
CA SER A 247 -1.43 1.10 7.58
C SER A 247 -1.95 -0.10 6.79
N GLY A 248 -1.23 -0.47 5.73
CA GLY A 248 -1.36 -1.77 5.08
C GLY A 248 -0.38 -2.82 5.62
N ARG A 249 0.54 -2.40 6.50
CA ARG A 249 1.47 -3.31 7.18
C ARG A 249 0.71 -4.10 8.24
N THR A 250 0.83 -5.41 8.19
CA THR A 250 0.35 -6.28 9.27
C THR A 250 1.18 -6.02 10.53
N PRO A 251 0.55 -5.91 11.71
CA PRO A 251 1.28 -5.78 12.96
C PRO A 251 2.31 -6.90 13.12
N PRO A 252 3.52 -6.64 13.65
CA PRO A 252 4.41 -7.71 14.03
C PRO A 252 3.71 -8.62 15.05
N PRO A 253 4.06 -9.92 15.12
CA PRO A 253 3.51 -10.81 16.14
C PRO A 253 3.73 -10.20 17.53
N VAL A 254 2.68 -10.11 18.33
CA VAL A 254 2.80 -9.63 19.71
C VAL A 254 3.78 -10.56 20.44
N PRO A 255 4.88 -10.06 21.02
CA PRO A 255 5.76 -10.88 21.81
C PRO A 255 4.94 -11.58 22.89
N ARG A 256 5.01 -12.91 22.98
CA ARG A 256 4.34 -13.65 24.06
C ARG A 256 4.77 -13.01 25.39
N ALA A 257 3.80 -12.57 26.19
CA ALA A 257 4.08 -11.98 27.48
C ALA A 257 4.98 -12.94 28.27
N GLY A 258 6.24 -12.53 28.50
CA GLY A 258 7.14 -13.27 29.36
C GLY A 258 6.52 -13.43 30.75
N PRO A 259 6.88 -14.48 31.50
CA PRO A 259 6.32 -14.70 32.84
C PRO A 259 6.47 -13.43 33.67
N ARG A 260 5.34 -12.91 34.17
CA ARG A 260 5.32 -11.79 35.11
C ARG A 260 6.23 -12.17 36.27
N ARG A 261 7.38 -11.50 36.41
CA ARG A 261 8.19 -11.61 37.62
C ARG A 261 7.34 -11.11 38.78
N VAL A 262 6.81 -12.04 39.56
CA VAL A 262 6.23 -11.75 40.87
C VAL A 262 7.39 -11.22 41.70
N ALA A 263 7.34 -9.94 42.04
CA ALA A 263 8.27 -9.37 43.00
C ALA A 263 8.04 -10.09 44.34
N ALA A 264 9.01 -10.89 44.76
CA ALA A 264 9.05 -11.41 46.12
C ALA A 264 9.15 -10.21 47.08
N ARG A 265 8.25 -10.17 48.05
CA ARG A 265 8.23 -9.21 49.15
C ARG A 265 9.38 -9.47 50.11
#